data_AF-A0AAQ4EYT6-F1
#
_entry.id   AF-A0AAQ4EYT6-F1
#
_cell.length_a   1.000
_cell.length_b   1.000
_cell.length_c   1.000
_cell.angle_alpha   90.00
_cell.angle_beta   90.00
_cell.angle_gamma   90.00
#
_symmetry.space_group_name_H-M   'P 1'
#
loop_
_entity.id
_entity.type
_entity.pdbx_description
1 polymer ?
#
loop_
_entity_poly.entity_id
_entity_poly.type
_entity_poly.pdbx_seq_one_letter_code
_entity_poly.pdbx_strand_id
1 'polypeptide(L)'
;MEKLRVGEKSALEKLYAEETPRWSNSALEKLRAGETPCWTNSALEKLRVGETPRWRNSALEKVRVGESPRWRKSALEKVRVGESPRWRNSALEKLRAGETPCWRNSAFEKLRTGETPRWRYSAVEKLRAGETPCWRNFALEKLRLGELRFEETARWKNSALEKLRA
;
A
#
# COMPACT_ATOMS: atom_id res chain seq x y z
N MET A 1 -27.25 4.24 24.75
CA MET A 1 -26.37 4.61 23.63
C MET A 1 -25.71 3.35 23.11
N GLU A 2 -26.42 2.66 22.22
CA GLU A 2 -26.12 1.32 21.74
C GLU A 2 -24.97 1.40 20.73
N LYS A 3 -23.83 0.79 21.06
CA LYS A 3 -22.68 0.69 20.16
C LYS A 3 -23.07 -0.26 19.03
N LEU A 4 -23.47 0.28 17.88
CA LEU A 4 -23.74 -0.50 16.68
C LEU A 4 -22.49 -1.31 16.31
N ARG A 5 -22.49 -2.61 16.64
CA ARG A 5 -21.60 -3.58 16.00
C ARG A 5 -22.12 -3.77 14.58
N VAL A 6 -21.58 -3.00 13.63
CA VAL A 6 -21.77 -3.25 12.21
C VAL A 6 -20.95 -4.49 11.84
N GLY A 7 -21.49 -5.64 12.18
CA GLY A 7 -20.87 -6.93 12.01
C GLY A 7 -21.94 -7.97 11.82
N GLU A 8 -22.63 -7.92 10.68
CA GLU A 8 -23.26 -9.07 10.05
C GLU A 8 -23.72 -8.69 8.64
N LYS A 9 -23.58 -9.64 7.72
CA LYS A 9 -23.74 -9.56 6.26
C LYS A 9 -24.69 -8.44 5.81
N SER A 10 -24.11 -7.34 5.37
CA SER A 10 -24.85 -6.37 4.61
C SER A 10 -24.02 -6.02 3.39
N ALA A 11 -24.45 -6.54 2.24
CA ALA A 11 -24.04 -6.02 0.94
C ALA A 11 -24.63 -4.60 0.84
N LEU A 12 -24.08 -3.67 1.60
CA LEU A 12 -24.59 -2.31 1.68
C LEU A 12 -23.94 -1.44 0.64
N GLU A 13 -24.80 -1.02 -0.25
CA GLU A 13 -24.64 0.06 -1.18
C GLU A 13 -24.34 1.37 -0.43
N LYS A 14 -23.15 1.95 -0.68
CA LYS A 14 -22.73 3.32 -0.32
C LYS A 14 -22.96 3.73 1.15
N LEU A 15 -22.10 3.26 2.04
CA LEU A 15 -22.02 3.77 3.41
C LEU A 15 -21.16 5.05 3.49
N TYR A 16 -21.62 6.01 4.29
CA TYR A 16 -20.80 7.08 4.87
C TYR A 16 -20.67 6.77 6.36
N ALA A 17 -19.45 6.74 6.87
CA ALA A 17 -19.18 6.36 8.25
C ALA A 17 -18.40 7.47 8.96
N GLU A 18 -18.65 7.60 10.28
CA GLU A 18 -18.18 8.64 11.20
C GLU A 18 -16.64 8.75 11.32
N GLU A 19 -16.14 9.46 12.32
CA GLU A 19 -14.73 9.79 12.52
C GLU A 19 -13.80 8.61 12.86
N THR A 20 -14.31 7.41 13.23
CA THR A 20 -13.45 6.26 13.63
C THR A 20 -14.06 4.85 13.41
N PRO A 21 -14.77 4.54 12.30
CA PRO A 21 -15.54 3.32 12.14
C PRO A 21 -14.65 2.06 12.09
N ARG A 22 -15.17 0.95 12.61
CA ARG A 22 -14.50 -0.35 12.64
C ARG A 22 -15.34 -1.42 11.96
N TRP A 23 -14.77 -2.06 10.95
CA TRP A 23 -15.38 -3.19 10.26
C TRP A 23 -14.59 -4.47 10.50
N SER A 24 -15.33 -5.56 10.69
CA SER A 24 -14.78 -6.91 10.81
C SER A 24 -15.60 -7.86 9.97
N ASN A 25 -14.96 -8.76 9.23
CA ASN A 25 -15.64 -9.75 8.36
C ASN A 25 -16.63 -9.09 7.39
N SER A 26 -16.18 -8.04 6.69
CA SER A 26 -17.05 -7.22 5.83
C SER A 26 -16.73 -7.41 4.34
N ALA A 27 -17.78 -7.41 3.52
CA ALA A 27 -17.68 -7.36 2.06
C ALA A 27 -18.52 -6.18 1.57
N LEU A 28 -17.89 -5.16 0.97
CA LEU A 28 -18.58 -3.94 0.52
C LEU A 28 -18.18 -3.58 -0.91
N GLU A 29 -19.14 -3.19 -1.74
CA GLU A 29 -18.85 -2.82 -3.11
C GLU A 29 -18.31 -1.38 -3.23
N LYS A 30 -18.94 -0.42 -2.55
CA LYS A 30 -18.57 1.00 -2.61
C LYS A 30 -18.65 1.64 -1.23
N LEU A 31 -17.56 2.23 -0.77
CA LEU A 31 -17.48 2.89 0.54
C LEU A 31 -16.74 4.23 0.46
N ARG A 32 -17.26 5.22 1.20
CA ARG A 32 -16.54 6.44 1.56
C ARG A 32 -16.45 6.50 3.09
N ALA A 33 -15.23 6.57 3.60
CA ALA A 33 -15.00 6.66 5.04
C ALA A 33 -14.21 7.93 5.37
N GLY A 34 -14.55 8.55 6.50
CA GLY A 34 -13.89 9.72 7.04
C GLY A 34 -12.56 9.38 7.71
N GLU A 35 -12.33 9.97 8.86
CA GLU A 35 -11.06 9.88 9.58
C GLU A 35 -10.85 8.50 10.21
N THR A 36 -9.60 8.05 10.22
CA THR A 36 -9.07 6.89 10.99
C THR A 36 -9.77 5.52 10.92
N PRO A 37 -10.46 5.12 9.83
CA PRO A 37 -11.23 3.89 9.82
C PRO A 37 -10.35 2.62 9.91
N CYS A 38 -10.89 1.56 10.52
CA CYS A 38 -10.19 0.30 10.72
C CYS A 38 -10.95 -0.89 10.12
N TRP A 39 -10.27 -1.72 9.33
CA TRP A 39 -10.83 -2.94 8.75
C TRP A 39 -10.02 -4.17 9.15
N THR A 40 -10.72 -5.23 9.53
CA THR A 40 -10.15 -6.55 9.74
C THR A 40 -10.91 -7.58 8.91
N ASN A 41 -10.19 -8.43 8.16
CA ASN A 41 -10.77 -9.50 7.36
C ASN A 41 -11.86 -8.98 6.41
N SER A 42 -11.47 -8.14 5.45
CA SER A 42 -12.43 -7.39 4.62
C SER A 42 -12.10 -7.46 3.13
N ALA A 43 -13.14 -7.54 2.32
CA ALA A 43 -13.07 -7.52 0.85
C ALA A 43 -13.84 -6.30 0.33
N LEU A 44 -13.19 -5.39 -0.39
CA LEU A 44 -13.86 -4.17 -0.89
C LEU A 44 -13.47 -3.87 -2.35
N GLU A 45 -14.44 -3.57 -3.20
CA GLU A 45 -14.12 -3.22 -4.58
C GLU A 45 -13.64 -1.77 -4.72
N LYS A 46 -14.42 -0.79 -4.24
CA LYS A 46 -14.16 0.63 -4.48
C LYS A 46 -14.20 1.43 -3.20
N LEU A 47 -13.07 2.03 -2.86
CA LEU A 47 -12.88 2.74 -1.60
C LEU A 47 -12.29 4.13 -1.83
N ARG A 48 -12.87 5.13 -1.15
CA ARG A 48 -12.22 6.42 -0.90
C ARG A 48 -12.18 6.67 0.60
N VAL A 49 -10.98 6.90 1.12
CA VAL A 49 -10.78 7.19 2.54
C VAL A 49 -9.99 8.47 2.70
N GLY A 50 -10.32 9.23 3.74
CA GLY A 50 -9.51 10.35 4.20
C GLY A 50 -8.21 9.88 4.86
N GLU A 51 -8.09 10.15 6.15
CA GLU A 51 -6.82 10.13 6.87
C GLU A 51 -6.61 8.89 7.76
N THR A 52 -5.36 8.45 7.84
CA THR A 52 -4.82 7.41 8.74
C THR A 52 -5.54 6.04 8.82
N PRO A 53 -6.15 5.52 7.75
CA PRO A 53 -6.85 4.24 7.82
C PRO A 53 -5.95 3.03 8.08
N ARG A 54 -6.53 1.98 8.67
CA ARG A 54 -5.81 0.74 9.01
C ARG A 54 -6.53 -0.49 8.46
N TRP A 55 -5.79 -1.34 7.75
CA TRP A 55 -6.30 -2.61 7.24
C TRP A 55 -5.46 -3.78 7.71
N ARG A 56 -6.16 -4.86 8.03
CA ARG A 56 -5.58 -6.15 8.39
C ARG A 56 -6.32 -7.27 7.66
N ASN A 57 -5.58 -8.14 6.96
CA ASN A 57 -6.16 -9.24 6.21
C ASN A 57 -7.23 -8.72 5.24
N SER A 58 -6.82 -7.97 4.21
CA SER A 58 -7.79 -7.30 3.32
C SER A 58 -7.47 -7.52 1.85
N ALA A 59 -8.51 -7.71 1.05
CA ALA A 59 -8.45 -7.82 -0.41
C ALA A 59 -9.20 -6.64 -1.02
N LEU A 60 -8.53 -5.81 -1.84
CA LEU A 60 -9.13 -4.58 -2.36
C LEU A 60 -8.82 -4.34 -3.83
N GLU A 61 -9.82 -3.98 -4.64
CA GLU A 61 -9.56 -3.69 -6.05
C GLU A 61 -9.10 -2.26 -6.28
N LYS A 62 -9.90 -1.25 -5.89
CA LYS A 62 -9.70 0.15 -6.24
C LYS A 62 -9.75 1.01 -5.00
N VAL A 63 -8.59 1.50 -4.58
CA VAL A 63 -8.44 2.28 -3.34
C VAL A 63 -7.84 3.64 -3.62
N ARG A 64 -8.43 4.68 -3.03
CA ARG A 64 -7.83 6.01 -2.89
C ARG A 64 -7.80 6.37 -1.41
N VAL A 65 -6.61 6.71 -0.92
CA VAL A 65 -6.41 7.22 0.45
C VAL A 65 -5.70 8.55 0.36
N GLY A 66 -6.10 9.50 1.23
CA GLY A 66 -5.34 10.73 1.45
C GLY A 66 -4.00 10.41 2.10
N GLU A 67 -4.02 10.22 3.43
CA GLU A 67 -2.80 10.29 4.23
C GLU A 67 -2.58 9.07 5.14
N SER A 68 -1.31 8.71 5.30
CA SER A 68 -0.80 7.80 6.33
C SER A 68 -1.52 6.44 6.50
N PRO A 69 -1.96 5.75 5.43
CA PRO A 69 -2.58 4.44 5.59
C PRO A 69 -1.61 3.39 6.10
N ARG A 70 -2.13 2.42 6.86
CA ARG A 70 -1.39 1.26 7.32
C ARG A 70 -2.02 -0.05 6.84
N TRP A 71 -1.24 -0.84 6.14
CA TRP A 71 -1.66 -2.10 5.54
C TRP A 71 -0.88 -3.26 6.12
N ARG A 72 -1.60 -4.32 6.50
CA ARG A 72 -0.99 -5.56 6.99
C ARG A 72 -1.68 -6.78 6.39
N LYS A 73 -0.90 -7.66 5.75
CA LYS A 73 -1.43 -8.89 5.14
C LYS A 73 -2.54 -8.54 4.14
N SER A 74 -2.21 -7.74 3.13
CA SER A 74 -3.22 -7.21 2.21
C SER A 74 -2.85 -7.46 0.75
N ALA A 75 -3.85 -7.79 -0.07
CA ALA A 75 -3.73 -7.96 -1.51
C ALA A 75 -4.55 -6.85 -2.20
N LEU A 76 -3.93 -6.09 -3.12
CA LEU A 76 -4.60 -4.97 -3.77
C LEU A 76 -4.29 -4.85 -5.25
N GLU A 77 -5.29 -4.53 -6.08
CA GLU A 77 -5.03 -4.32 -7.51
C GLU A 77 -4.56 -2.91 -7.83
N LYS A 78 -5.35 -1.89 -7.49
CA LYS A 78 -5.16 -0.51 -7.94
C LYS A 78 -5.27 0.45 -6.77
N VAL A 79 -4.13 1.00 -6.37
CA VAL A 79 -4.04 1.85 -5.20
C VAL A 79 -3.44 3.21 -5.56
N ARG A 80 -4.06 4.27 -5.03
CA ARG A 80 -3.46 5.59 -4.97
C ARG A 80 -3.43 6.05 -3.52
N VAL A 81 -2.25 6.42 -3.04
CA VAL A 81 -2.07 7.08 -1.75
C VAL A 81 -1.35 8.38 -1.95
N GLY A 82 -1.79 9.42 -1.23
CA GLY A 82 -1.04 10.66 -1.06
C GLY A 82 0.23 10.39 -0.24
N GLU A 83 0.14 10.45 1.09
CA GLU A 83 1.34 10.62 1.92
C GLU A 83 1.62 9.45 2.87
N SER A 84 2.91 9.20 3.12
CA SER A 84 3.43 8.37 4.22
C SER A 84 2.82 6.97 4.39
N PRO A 85 2.50 6.21 3.33
CA PRO A 85 1.85 4.92 3.52
C PRO A 85 2.82 3.86 4.07
N ARG A 86 2.31 2.98 4.92
CA ARG A 86 3.08 1.86 5.52
C ARG A 86 2.48 0.51 5.17
N TRP A 87 3.32 -0.39 4.70
CA TRP A 87 2.89 -1.70 4.22
C TRP A 87 3.73 -2.82 4.80
N ARG A 88 3.04 -3.90 5.18
CA ARG A 88 3.66 -5.09 5.76
C ARG A 88 2.99 -6.35 5.26
N ASN A 89 3.77 -7.25 4.64
CA ASN A 89 3.25 -8.50 4.09
C ASN A 89 2.14 -8.22 3.06
N SER A 90 2.42 -7.39 2.06
CA SER A 90 1.40 -6.94 1.10
C SER A 90 1.82 -7.23 -0.33
N ALA A 91 0.84 -7.59 -1.17
CA ALA A 91 1.03 -7.80 -2.60
C ALA A 91 0.15 -6.80 -3.36
N LEU A 92 0.73 -6.11 -4.34
CA LEU A 92 0.00 -5.13 -5.15
C LEU A 92 0.32 -5.23 -6.63
N GLU A 93 -0.69 -5.10 -7.49
CA GLU A 93 -0.43 -5.00 -8.94
C GLU A 93 0.02 -3.59 -9.34
N LYS A 94 -0.79 -2.57 -9.02
CA LYS A 94 -0.58 -1.19 -9.47
C LYS A 94 -0.72 -0.23 -8.33
N LEU A 95 0.37 0.48 -8.05
CA LEU A 95 0.41 1.45 -6.97
C LEU A 95 1.00 2.79 -7.43
N ARG A 96 0.33 3.87 -7.05
CA ARG A 96 0.90 5.21 -6.98
C ARG A 96 0.93 5.65 -5.52
N ALA A 97 2.11 5.74 -4.94
CA ALA A 97 2.35 6.35 -3.64
C ALA A 97 3.00 7.73 -3.84
N GLY A 98 2.63 8.71 -3.03
CA GLY A 98 3.35 9.98 -2.94
C GLY A 98 4.56 9.84 -2.02
N GLU A 99 4.64 10.67 -1.00
CA GLU A 99 5.85 10.93 -0.22
C GLU A 99 6.14 9.85 0.83
N THR A 100 7.43 9.57 1.03
CA THR A 100 8.03 8.79 2.12
C THR A 100 7.44 7.38 2.39
N PRO A 101 7.05 6.59 1.38
CA PRO A 101 6.38 5.33 1.64
C PRO A 101 7.33 4.27 2.20
N CYS A 102 6.83 3.46 3.13
CA CYS A 102 7.60 2.43 3.83
C CYS A 102 7.04 1.02 3.57
N TRP A 103 7.93 0.11 3.18
CA TRP A 103 7.57 -1.23 2.73
C TRP A 103 8.38 -2.30 3.45
N ARG A 104 7.68 -3.32 3.94
CA ARG A 104 8.31 -4.50 4.53
C ARG A 104 7.65 -5.76 3.99
N ASN A 105 8.45 -6.70 3.48
CA ASN A 105 7.96 -7.99 3.00
C ASN A 105 6.81 -7.81 1.99
N SER A 106 7.03 -7.00 0.96
CA SER A 106 5.97 -6.62 0.01
C SER A 106 6.39 -6.81 -1.44
N ALA A 107 5.44 -7.09 -2.32
CA ALA A 107 5.66 -7.37 -3.73
C ALA A 107 4.79 -6.48 -4.63
N PHE A 108 5.36 -5.98 -5.73
CA PHE A 108 4.68 -5.09 -6.68
C PHE A 108 4.96 -5.46 -8.13
N GLU A 109 3.93 -5.45 -8.98
CA GLU A 109 4.14 -5.53 -10.43
C GLU A 109 4.55 -4.16 -10.98
N LYS A 110 3.74 -3.11 -10.72
CA LYS A 110 3.97 -1.75 -11.20
C LYS A 110 3.84 -0.74 -10.08
N LEU A 111 4.90 0.01 -9.85
CA LEU A 111 4.98 0.98 -8.78
C LEU A 111 5.47 2.33 -9.28
N ARG A 112 4.72 3.37 -8.93
CA ARG A 112 5.19 4.75 -8.98
C ARG A 112 5.23 5.30 -7.56
N THR A 113 6.40 5.77 -7.14
CA THR A 113 6.62 6.39 -5.84
C THR A 113 7.17 7.79 -5.99
N GLY A 114 6.81 8.67 -5.06
CA GLY A 114 7.42 9.99 -4.90
C GLY A 114 8.76 9.91 -4.17
N GLU A 115 8.94 10.81 -3.23
CA GLU A 115 10.19 11.07 -2.51
C GLU A 115 10.55 9.98 -1.50
N THR A 116 11.86 9.73 -1.36
CA THR A 116 12.51 8.91 -0.31
C THR A 116 11.83 7.58 0.11
N PRO A 117 11.45 6.67 -0.81
CA PRO A 117 10.83 5.40 -0.44
C PRO A 117 11.81 4.46 0.28
N ARG A 118 11.32 3.76 1.32
CA ARG A 118 12.12 2.82 2.13
C ARG A 118 11.62 1.39 2.01
N TRP A 119 12.52 0.47 1.67
CA TRP A 119 12.20 -0.94 1.40
C TRP A 119 12.98 -1.90 2.28
N ARG A 120 12.32 -2.94 2.78
CA ARG A 120 12.97 -4.09 3.42
C ARG A 120 12.34 -5.39 2.94
N TYR A 121 13.14 -6.34 2.47
CA TYR A 121 12.69 -7.66 2.02
C TYR A 121 11.55 -7.55 1.00
N SER A 122 11.72 -6.78 -0.07
CA SER A 122 10.62 -6.48 -1.00
C SER A 122 11.00 -6.72 -2.45
N ALA A 123 10.02 -6.91 -3.32
CA ALA A 123 10.24 -7.11 -4.74
C ALA A 123 9.35 -6.18 -5.57
N VAL A 124 9.89 -5.63 -6.65
CA VAL A 124 9.13 -4.81 -7.61
C VAL A 124 9.55 -5.22 -9.01
N GLU A 125 8.63 -5.42 -9.94
CA GLU A 125 9.01 -5.63 -11.35
C GLU A 125 9.35 -4.30 -12.01
N LYS A 126 8.43 -3.33 -11.99
CA LYS A 126 8.60 -2.01 -12.62
C LYS A 126 8.45 -0.89 -11.60
N LEU A 127 9.57 -0.23 -11.28
CA LEU A 127 9.62 0.93 -10.37
C LEU A 127 9.88 2.22 -11.14
N ARG A 128 9.02 3.22 -10.95
CA ARG A 128 9.31 4.62 -11.24
C ARG A 128 9.39 5.40 -9.93
N ALA A 129 10.55 5.94 -9.61
CA ALA A 129 10.77 6.75 -8.42
C ALA A 129 11.12 8.19 -8.81
N GLY A 130 10.61 9.16 -8.05
CA GLY A 130 10.97 10.57 -8.19
C GLY A 130 12.41 10.83 -7.73
N GLU A 131 12.83 10.15 -6.67
CA GLU A 131 14.14 10.28 -6.05
C GLU A 131 14.78 8.92 -5.80
N THR A 132 16.03 8.93 -5.32
CA THR A 132 16.79 7.72 -4.99
C THR A 132 16.14 6.94 -3.84
N PRO A 133 15.68 5.70 -4.08
CA PRO A 133 15.10 4.84 -3.06
C PRO A 133 16.16 4.26 -2.11
N CYS A 134 15.78 4.03 -0.86
CA CYS A 134 16.58 3.30 0.12
C CYS A 134 16.05 1.87 0.27
N TRP A 135 16.87 0.84 0.02
CA TRP A 135 16.41 -0.55 0.12
C TRP A 135 17.40 -1.50 0.80
N ARG A 136 16.86 -2.56 1.43
CA ARG A 136 17.62 -3.70 1.97
C ARG A 136 16.92 -5.00 1.57
N ASN A 137 17.68 -5.97 1.05
CA ASN A 137 17.14 -7.24 0.53
C ASN A 137 15.99 -6.98 -0.45
N PHE A 138 16.28 -6.32 -1.57
CA PHE A 138 15.29 -5.91 -2.54
C PHE A 138 15.54 -6.57 -3.89
N ALA A 139 14.49 -6.93 -4.60
CA ALA A 139 14.57 -7.42 -5.98
C ALA A 139 13.86 -6.42 -6.89
N LEU A 140 14.55 -6.00 -7.95
CA LEU A 140 14.01 -5.08 -8.95
C LEU A 140 14.34 -5.58 -10.35
N GLU A 141 13.38 -5.58 -11.26
CA GLU A 141 13.63 -5.92 -12.67
C GLU A 141 13.91 -4.66 -13.50
N LYS A 142 13.12 -3.59 -13.31
CA LYS A 142 13.22 -2.34 -14.09
C LYS A 142 13.08 -1.11 -13.20
N LEU A 143 14.06 -0.21 -13.25
CA LEU A 143 14.06 1.07 -12.54
C LEU A 143 13.99 2.24 -13.52
N ARG A 144 13.15 3.23 -13.21
CA ARG A 144 13.22 4.57 -13.80
C ARG A 144 13.29 5.60 -12.68
N LEU A 145 14.42 6.30 -12.58
CA LEU A 145 14.60 7.45 -11.69
C LEU A 145 14.47 8.71 -12.54
N GLY A 146 13.52 9.60 -12.23
CA GLY A 146 13.44 10.95 -12.85
C GLY A 146 14.00 11.07 -14.28
N GLU A 147 15.13 11.78 -14.40
CA GLU A 147 15.87 12.09 -15.65
C GLU A 147 16.92 11.06 -16.09
N LEU A 148 17.13 9.97 -15.33
CA LEU A 148 18.13 8.94 -15.66
C LEU A 148 17.44 7.60 -15.97
N ARG A 149 17.52 7.19 -17.23
CA ARG A 149 17.10 5.86 -17.68
C ARG A 149 18.24 4.87 -17.40
N PHE A 150 18.07 4.04 -16.38
CA PHE A 150 18.91 2.85 -16.19
C PHE A 150 18.21 1.65 -16.81
N GLU A 151 18.59 1.30 -18.04
CA GLU A 151 18.15 0.08 -18.72
C GLU A 151 19.19 -1.01 -18.50
N GLU A 152 19.32 -1.47 -17.26
CA GLU A 152 20.06 -2.68 -16.95
C GLU A 152 19.15 -3.62 -16.17
N THR A 153 19.03 -4.86 -16.64
CA THR A 153 18.40 -5.98 -15.91
C THR A 153 19.29 -6.37 -14.73
N ALA A 154 19.58 -5.43 -13.85
CA ALA A 154 20.34 -5.66 -12.64
C ALA A 154 19.40 -6.26 -11.61
N ARG A 155 19.58 -7.54 -11.29
CA ARG A 155 18.97 -8.12 -10.09
C ARG A 155 19.72 -7.52 -8.90
N TRP A 156 19.27 -6.37 -8.39
CA TRP A 156 19.91 -5.59 -7.32
C TRP A 156 19.97 -6.33 -5.97
N LYS A 157 20.82 -7.35 -5.84
CA LYS A 157 21.07 -8.05 -4.57
C LYS A 157 22.15 -7.30 -3.77
N ASN A 158 21.73 -6.50 -2.79
CA ASN A 158 22.55 -5.95 -1.69
C ASN A 158 23.95 -5.36 -2.02
N SER A 159 24.01 -4.08 -2.39
CA SER A 159 25.25 -3.26 -2.33
C SER A 159 25.44 -2.62 -0.94
N ALA A 160 25.58 -3.44 0.09
CA ALA A 160 26.04 -3.00 1.42
C ALA A 160 26.85 -4.06 2.20
N LEU A 161 26.83 -5.33 1.76
CA LEU A 161 27.65 -6.40 2.34
C LEU A 161 28.80 -6.86 1.43
N GLU A 162 28.71 -6.64 0.12
CA GLU A 162 29.81 -6.92 -0.82
C GLU A 162 31.00 -5.95 -0.62
N LYS A 163 30.75 -4.72 -0.15
CA LYS A 163 31.81 -3.74 0.15
C LYS A 163 32.59 -4.01 1.44
N LEU A 164 32.23 -5.04 2.22
CA LEU A 164 32.98 -5.50 3.40
C LEU A 164 33.75 -6.80 3.14
N ARG A 165 33.78 -7.27 1.88
CA ARG A 165 34.52 -8.47 1.45
C ARG A 165 35.48 -8.21 0.28
N ALA A 166 35.72 -6.96 -0.07
CA ALA A 166 36.77 -6.54 -1.02
C ALA A 166 37.87 -5.81 -0.25
#